data_AF-A0A2E6RKE9-F1
#
_entry.id   AF-A0A2E6RKE9-F1
#
_cell.length_a   1.000
_cell.length_b   1.000
_cell.length_c   1.000
_cell.angle_alpha   90.00
_cell.angle_beta   90.00
_cell.angle_gamma   90.00
#
_symmetry.space_group_name_H-M   'P 1'
#
loop_
_entity.id
_entity.type
_entity.pdbx_description
1 polymer ?
#
loop_
_entity_poly.entity_id
_entity_poly.type
_entity_poly.pdbx_seq_one_letter_code
_entity_poly.pdbx_strand_id
1 'polypeptide(L)'
;MKENKDQNFLRLGNKNLYIHGDFLRYKNEDSENIEILITKIVSISIEKLEGQYKNLIWAMLGFILFVISWYFLENTLLSNILCVLSLLGGTVYLLSYFIFSNYLKLIIKTSRLDLYLEFPSQKKYSVNKFKNLLLEKLHRT
;
A
#
# COMPACT_ATOMS: atom_id res chain seq x y z
N MET A 1 -33.82 5.30 16.39
CA MET A 1 -32.73 5.67 15.45
C MET A 1 -31.62 4.65 15.56
N LYS A 2 -31.55 3.66 14.67
CA LYS A 2 -30.36 2.79 14.53
C LYS A 2 -29.39 3.53 13.62
N GLU A 3 -28.37 4.15 14.19
CA GLU A 3 -27.29 4.73 13.41
C GLU A 3 -26.70 3.67 12.47
N ASN A 4 -26.42 4.13 11.26
CA ASN A 4 -25.86 3.44 10.12
C ASN A 4 -24.40 3.01 10.40
N LYS A 5 -24.20 2.13 11.39
CA LYS A 5 -22.89 1.75 11.96
C LYS A 5 -21.89 1.21 10.92
N ASP A 6 -22.38 0.65 9.82
CA ASP A 6 -21.54 0.02 8.80
C ASP A 6 -20.90 1.02 7.81
N GLN A 7 -21.31 2.29 7.82
CA GLN A 7 -20.83 3.27 6.84
C GLN A 7 -19.67 4.14 7.35
N ASN A 8 -19.58 4.35 8.66
CA ASN A 8 -18.57 5.23 9.28
C ASN A 8 -17.24 4.53 9.60
N PHE A 9 -17.05 3.29 9.15
CA PHE A 9 -15.96 2.42 9.56
C PHE A 9 -15.27 1.81 8.35
N LEU A 10 -13.94 1.83 8.34
CA LEU A 10 -13.08 1.25 7.31
C LEU A 10 -11.98 0.42 7.97
N ARG A 11 -12.02 -0.90 7.72
CA ARG A 11 -11.01 -1.86 8.21
C ARG A 11 -10.10 -2.35 7.10
N LEU A 12 -8.82 -2.01 7.24
CA LEU A 12 -7.74 -2.34 6.31
C LEU A 12 -6.68 -3.17 7.06
N GLY A 13 -6.91 -4.48 7.13
CA GLY A 13 -6.04 -5.39 7.90
C GLY A 13 -6.13 -5.07 9.39
N ASN A 14 -4.98 -4.69 9.96
CA ASN A 14 -4.81 -4.32 11.38
C ASN A 14 -5.07 -2.83 11.64
N LYS A 15 -5.32 -2.05 10.58
CA LYS A 15 -5.63 -0.62 10.66
C LYS A 15 -7.13 -0.39 10.56
N ASN A 16 -7.68 0.31 11.53
CA ASN A 16 -9.09 0.68 11.59
C ASN A 16 -9.22 2.21 11.56
N LEU A 17 -10.01 2.70 10.61
CA LEU A 17 -10.43 4.10 10.53
C LEU A 17 -11.91 4.17 10.86
N TYR A 18 -12.29 5.11 11.72
CA TYR A 18 -13.70 5.35 11.97
C TYR A 18 -13.99 6.81 12.26
N ILE A 19 -15.16 7.24 11.84
CA ILE A 19 -15.63 8.59 12.05
C ILE A 19 -16.51 8.61 13.28
N HIS A 20 -16.14 9.42 14.28
CA HIS A 20 -16.89 9.60 15.52
C HIS A 20 -17.12 11.09 15.79
N GLY A 21 -18.36 11.56 15.63
CA GLY A 21 -18.67 12.99 15.68
C GLY A 21 -17.91 13.77 14.60
N ASP A 22 -17.14 14.77 15.05
CA ASP A 22 -16.28 15.65 14.23
C ASP A 22 -14.83 15.16 14.14
N PHE A 23 -14.55 13.96 14.65
CA PHE A 23 -13.22 13.36 14.67
C PHE A 23 -13.13 12.15 13.76
N LEU A 24 -12.03 12.07 13.03
CA LEU A 24 -11.52 10.87 12.38
C LEU A 24 -10.57 10.17 13.35
N ARG A 25 -10.92 8.95 13.75
CA ARG A 25 -10.10 8.13 14.64
C ARG A 25 -9.39 7.04 13.85
N TYR A 26 -8.08 6.95 14.06
CA TYR A 26 -7.22 5.93 13.51
C TYR A 26 -6.70 5.06 14.64
N LYS A 27 -6.99 3.76 14.56
CA LYS A 27 -6.47 2.75 15.49
C LYS A 27 -5.62 1.77 14.69
N ASN A 28 -4.39 1.59 15.14
CA ASN A 28 -3.50 0.53 14.69
C ASN A 28 -3.28 -0.40 15.89
N GLU A 29 -3.18 -1.71 15.69
CA GLU A 29 -3.09 -2.68 16.81
C GLU A 29 -1.92 -2.39 17.76
N ASP A 30 -0.83 -1.82 17.24
CA ASP A 30 0.39 -1.51 18.00
C ASP A 30 0.55 -0.01 18.34
N SER A 31 -0.43 0.84 18.04
CA SER A 31 -0.33 2.30 18.22
C SER A 31 -1.47 2.88 19.04
N GLU A 32 -1.21 3.98 19.74
CA GLU A 32 -2.26 4.77 20.39
C GLU A 32 -3.33 5.21 19.37
N ASN A 33 -4.56 5.37 19.86
CA ASN A 33 -5.65 5.90 19.05
C ASN A 33 -5.32 7.34 18.65
N ILE A 34 -5.08 7.59 17.37
CA ILE A 34 -4.86 8.94 16.84
C ILE A 34 -6.22 9.52 16.51
N GLU A 35 -6.55 10.65 17.14
CA GLU A 35 -7.78 11.41 16.85
C GLU A 35 -7.44 12.68 16.06
N ILE A 36 -8.07 12.83 14.90
CA ILE A 36 -7.86 13.95 13.99
C ILE A 36 -9.19 14.66 13.80
N LEU A 37 -9.23 15.96 14.02
CA LEU A 37 -10.42 16.77 13.78
C LEU A 37 -10.65 16.89 12.26
N ILE A 38 -11.87 16.59 11.79
CA ILE A 38 -12.18 16.50 10.35
C ILE A 38 -11.88 17.83 9.65
N THR A 39 -12.16 18.97 10.27
CA THR A 39 -11.87 20.31 9.73
C THR A 39 -10.39 20.60 9.50
N LYS A 40 -9.49 19.83 10.11
CA LYS A 40 -8.03 19.96 9.92
C LYS A 40 -7.49 19.12 8.76
N ILE A 41 -8.36 18.37 8.07
CA ILE A 41 -7.99 17.59 6.89
C ILE A 41 -7.88 18.55 5.70
N VAL A 42 -6.71 18.58 5.08
CA VAL A 42 -6.41 19.45 3.94
C VAL A 42 -6.77 18.76 2.63
N SER A 43 -6.48 17.46 2.52
CA SER A 43 -6.77 16.70 1.29
C SER A 43 -6.87 15.21 1.53
N ILE A 44 -7.65 14.53 0.69
CA ILE A 44 -7.81 13.07 0.70
C ILE A 44 -7.58 12.51 -0.71
N SER A 45 -6.48 11.79 -0.92
CA SER A 45 -6.13 11.18 -2.20
C SER A 45 -6.01 9.66 -2.08
N ILE A 46 -6.23 8.97 -3.21
CA ILE A 46 -5.97 7.54 -3.35
C ILE A 46 -4.99 7.42 -4.52
N GLU A 47 -3.80 6.94 -4.22
CA GLU A 47 -2.69 6.85 -5.14
C GLU A 47 -2.25 5.39 -5.31
N LYS A 48 -1.55 5.08 -6.41
CA LYS A 48 -0.87 3.79 -6.55
C LYS A 48 0.39 3.79 -5.67
N LEU A 49 0.80 2.62 -5.19
CA LEU A 49 2.07 2.53 -4.47
C LEU A 49 3.23 2.88 -5.42
N GLU A 50 3.98 3.92 -5.08
CA GLU A 50 5.21 4.26 -5.80
C GLU A 50 6.31 3.25 -5.47
N GLY A 51 7.20 2.98 -6.44
CA GLY A 51 8.35 2.10 -6.24
C GLY A 51 8.16 0.63 -6.61
N GLN A 52 6.95 0.20 -7.01
CA GLN A 52 6.72 -1.17 -7.50
C GLN A 52 7.57 -1.48 -8.75
N TYR A 53 7.65 -0.54 -9.70
CA TYR A 53 8.44 -0.70 -10.92
C TYR A 53 9.93 -0.94 -10.67
N LYS A 54 10.47 -0.48 -9.51
CA LYS A 54 11.84 -0.79 -9.11
C LYS A 54 12.03 -2.30 -8.97
N ASN A 55 11.06 -3.00 -8.38
CA ASN A 55 11.11 -4.46 -8.25
C ASN A 55 11.08 -5.15 -9.61
N LEU A 56 10.31 -4.62 -10.57
CA LEU A 56 10.31 -5.15 -11.93
C LEU A 56 11.67 -4.98 -12.62
N ILE A 57 12.33 -3.83 -12.45
CA ILE A 57 13.67 -3.58 -13.00
C ILE A 57 14.69 -4.56 -12.40
N TRP A 58 14.65 -4.77 -11.08
CA TRP A 58 15.53 -5.75 -10.42
C TRP A 58 15.24 -7.18 -10.85
N ALA A 59 13.97 -7.54 -11.07
CA ALA A 59 13.59 -8.83 -11.60
C ALA A 59 14.22 -9.06 -12.99
N MET A 60 14.07 -8.09 -13.89
CA MET A 60 14.64 -8.14 -15.24
C MET A 60 16.16 -8.25 -15.20
N LEU A 61 16.84 -7.48 -14.33
CA LEU A 61 18.29 -7.59 -14.13
C LEU A 61 18.70 -8.98 -13.66
N GLY A 62 17.98 -9.56 -12.71
CA GLY A 62 18.23 -10.93 -12.22
C GLY A 62 18.08 -11.97 -13.33
N PHE A 63 17.03 -11.88 -14.15
CA PHE A 63 16.85 -12.81 -15.27
C PHE A 63 17.89 -12.63 -16.38
N ILE A 64 18.30 -11.39 -16.68
CA ILE A 64 19.38 -11.13 -17.63
C ILE A 64 20.69 -11.75 -17.12
N LEU A 65 21.04 -11.54 -15.85
CA LEU A 65 22.24 -12.14 -15.24
C LEU A 65 22.17 -13.67 -15.22
N PHE A 66 21.00 -14.25 -15.00
CA PHE A 66 20.77 -15.69 -15.11
C PHE A 66 21.07 -16.19 -16.53
N VAL A 67 20.51 -15.56 -17.56
CA VAL A 67 20.76 -15.95 -18.97
C VAL A 67 22.25 -15.81 -19.32
N ILE A 68 22.91 -14.73 -18.87
CA ILE A 68 24.34 -14.51 -19.11
C ILE A 68 25.17 -15.62 -18.44
N SER A 69 24.90 -15.91 -17.17
CA SER A 69 25.64 -16.93 -16.41
C SER A 69 25.40 -18.34 -16.94
N TRP A 70 24.19 -18.64 -17.41
CA TRP A 70 23.86 -19.95 -17.95
C TRP A 70 24.45 -20.17 -19.35
N TYR A 71 24.38 -19.17 -20.23
CA TYR A 71 24.71 -19.35 -21.65
C TYR A 71 26.14 -18.96 -22.01
N PHE A 72 26.70 -17.91 -21.40
CA PHE A 72 27.98 -17.34 -21.82
C PHE A 72 29.14 -17.69 -20.90
N LEU A 73 28.89 -18.03 -19.63
CA LEU A 73 29.96 -18.36 -18.70
C LEU A 73 30.30 -19.85 -18.76
N GLU A 74 31.58 -20.17 -18.56
CA GLU A 74 32.03 -21.56 -18.43
C GLU A 74 31.36 -22.23 -17.23
N ASN A 75 31.15 -23.55 -17.36
CA ASN A 75 30.52 -24.37 -16.33
C ASN A 75 31.47 -24.60 -15.15
N THR A 76 31.61 -23.56 -14.33
CA THR A 76 32.39 -23.53 -13.10
C THR A 76 31.46 -23.45 -11.91
N LEU A 77 31.96 -23.86 -10.74
CA LEU A 77 31.18 -23.80 -9.50
C LEU A 77 30.70 -22.36 -9.18
N LEU A 78 31.54 -21.36 -9.46
CA LEU A 78 31.19 -19.94 -9.30
C LEU A 78 30.06 -19.52 -10.26
N SER A 79 30.17 -19.88 -11.55
CA SER A 79 29.14 -19.57 -12.55
C SER A 79 27.79 -20.18 -12.17
N ASN A 80 27.79 -21.44 -11.70
CA ASN A 80 26.58 -22.12 -11.28
C ASN A 80 25.93 -21.44 -10.05
N ILE A 81 26.73 -21.00 -9.07
CA ILE A 81 26.21 -20.26 -7.91
C ILE A 81 25.61 -18.92 -8.36
N LEU A 82 26.30 -18.17 -9.22
CA LEU A 82 25.80 -16.90 -9.78
C LEU A 82 24.49 -17.08 -10.54
N CYS A 83 24.41 -18.14 -11.35
CA CYS A 83 23.22 -18.51 -12.09
C CYS A 83 22.02 -18.75 -11.17
N VAL A 84 22.18 -19.60 -10.15
CA VAL A 84 21.11 -19.91 -9.18
C VAL A 84 20.70 -18.67 -8.38
N LEU A 85 21.65 -17.88 -7.88
CA LEU A 85 21.36 -16.66 -7.12
C LEU A 85 20.63 -15.62 -7.97
N SER A 86 21.02 -15.47 -9.24
CA SER A 86 20.39 -14.54 -10.17
C SER A 86 18.94 -14.96 -10.49
N LEU A 87 18.70 -16.26 -10.66
CA LEU A 87 17.35 -16.80 -10.87
C LEU A 87 16.45 -16.60 -9.63
N LEU A 88 16.97 -16.91 -8.45
CA LEU A 88 16.26 -16.72 -7.19
C LEU A 88 15.96 -15.23 -6.96
N GLY A 89 16.96 -14.36 -7.10
CA GLY A 89 16.80 -12.91 -6.99
C GLY A 89 15.76 -12.38 -7.96
N GLY A 90 15.86 -12.73 -9.25
CA GLY A 90 14.91 -12.36 -10.29
C GLY A 90 13.48 -12.76 -9.93
N THR A 91 13.30 -14.00 -9.47
CA THR A 91 11.99 -14.55 -9.09
C THR A 91 11.40 -13.86 -7.85
N VAL A 92 12.21 -13.61 -6.81
CA VAL A 92 11.78 -12.92 -5.59
C VAL A 92 11.31 -11.50 -5.91
N TYR A 93 12.09 -10.75 -6.70
CA TYR A 93 11.70 -9.40 -7.12
C TYR A 93 10.48 -9.39 -8.03
N LEU A 94 10.32 -10.39 -8.90
CA LEU A 94 9.15 -10.52 -9.75
C LEU A 94 7.87 -10.78 -8.92
N LEU A 95 7.93 -11.73 -7.98
CA LEU A 95 6.82 -12.03 -7.07
C LEU A 95 6.47 -10.80 -6.22
N SER A 96 7.48 -10.11 -5.70
CA SER A 96 7.30 -8.86 -4.95
C SER A 96 6.61 -7.80 -5.80
N TYR A 97 7.01 -7.62 -7.07
CA TYR A 97 6.31 -6.73 -8.00
C TYR A 97 4.83 -7.09 -8.12
N PHE A 98 4.48 -8.37 -8.37
CA PHE A 98 3.08 -8.77 -8.51
C PHE A 98 2.25 -8.55 -7.24
N ILE A 99 2.81 -8.87 -6.06
CA ILE A 99 2.13 -8.66 -4.77
C ILE A 99 1.85 -7.17 -4.57
N PHE A 100 2.88 -6.33 -4.66
CA PHE A 100 2.73 -4.91 -4.39
C PHE A 100 2.00 -4.16 -5.50
N SER A 101 2.08 -4.59 -6.76
CA SER A 101 1.42 -3.94 -7.92
C SER A 101 -0.08 -3.75 -7.75
N ASN A 102 -0.70 -4.63 -6.98
CA ASN A 102 -2.12 -4.62 -6.70
C ASN A 102 -2.49 -3.77 -5.48
N TYR A 103 -1.55 -3.09 -4.83
CA TYR A 103 -1.81 -2.24 -3.67
C TYR A 103 -1.97 -0.77 -4.07
N LEU A 104 -2.85 -0.12 -3.33
CA LEU A 104 -3.14 1.31 -3.40
C LEU A 104 -2.86 1.92 -2.03
N LYS A 105 -2.67 3.24 -2.01
CA LYS A 105 -2.41 4.03 -0.81
C LYS A 105 -3.47 5.09 -0.66
N LEU A 106 -4.18 5.08 0.47
CA LEU A 106 -5.02 6.18 0.93
C LEU A 106 -4.14 7.17 1.68
N ILE A 107 -4.18 8.43 1.26
CA ILE A 107 -3.44 9.52 1.87
C ILE A 107 -4.45 10.54 2.39
N ILE A 108 -4.42 10.78 3.70
CA ILE A 108 -5.20 11.84 4.34
C ILE A 108 -4.18 12.84 4.87
N LYS A 109 -4.03 13.96 4.16
CA LYS A 109 -3.14 15.03 4.59
C LYS A 109 -3.87 15.92 5.59
N THR A 110 -3.20 16.25 6.68
CA THR A 110 -3.74 17.16 7.69
C THR A 110 -2.74 18.26 7.99
N SER A 111 -3.17 19.29 8.70
CA SER A 111 -2.28 20.40 9.08
C SER A 111 -1.11 20.01 10.00
N ARG A 112 -1.15 18.82 10.62
CA ARG A 112 -0.11 18.39 11.59
C ARG A 112 0.44 16.99 11.36
N LEU A 113 -0.38 16.07 10.84
CA LEU A 113 -0.01 14.67 10.72
C LEU A 113 -0.68 14.03 9.50
N ASP A 114 0.12 13.58 8.56
CA ASP A 114 -0.38 12.86 7.39
C ASP A 114 -0.61 11.39 7.74
N LEU A 115 -1.80 10.88 7.42
CA LEU A 115 -2.13 9.47 7.57
C LEU A 115 -1.97 8.75 6.23
N TYR A 116 -1.28 7.62 6.28
CA TYR A 116 -1.03 6.76 5.14
C TYR A 116 -1.55 5.34 5.43
N LEU A 117 -2.49 4.87 4.62
CA LEU A 117 -2.99 3.50 4.70
C LEU A 117 -2.88 2.80 3.35
N GLU A 118 -2.17 1.68 3.36
CA GLU A 118 -2.04 0.82 2.19
C GLU A 118 -3.13 -0.24 2.20
N PHE A 119 -3.69 -0.54 1.05
CA PHE A 119 -4.76 -1.53 0.91
C PHE A 119 -4.72 -2.22 -0.46
N PRO A 120 -5.16 -3.48 -0.53
CA PRO A 120 -5.29 -4.18 -1.80
C PRO A 120 -6.38 -3.54 -2.66
N SER A 121 -6.17 -3.48 -3.96
CA SER A 121 -7.06 -2.87 -4.97
C SER A 121 -8.51 -3.40 -4.90
N GLN A 122 -8.69 -4.64 -4.47
CA GLN A 122 -10.01 -5.25 -4.21
C GLN A 122 -10.87 -4.43 -3.23
N LYS A 123 -10.26 -3.74 -2.27
CA LYS A 123 -10.95 -2.90 -1.28
C LYS A 123 -11.23 -1.47 -1.76
N LYS A 124 -10.83 -1.11 -2.99
CA LYS A 124 -10.98 0.25 -3.55
C LYS A 124 -12.39 0.81 -3.45
N TYR A 125 -13.42 -0.01 -3.68
CA TYR A 125 -14.82 0.43 -3.56
C TYR A 125 -15.17 0.88 -2.13
N SER A 126 -14.80 0.09 -1.12
CA SER A 126 -15.03 0.41 0.29
C SER A 126 -14.25 1.67 0.72
N VAL A 127 -13.00 1.80 0.28
CA VAL A 127 -12.18 2.99 0.55
C VAL A 127 -12.76 4.24 -0.13
N ASN A 128 -13.21 4.14 -1.38
CA ASN A 128 -13.88 5.24 -2.08
C ASN A 128 -15.16 5.66 -1.37
N LYS A 129 -15.99 4.71 -0.92
CA LYS A 129 -17.20 5.01 -0.16
C LYS A 129 -16.88 5.77 1.13
N PHE A 130 -15.87 5.32 1.87
CA PHE A 130 -15.39 5.98 3.09
C PHE A 130 -14.85 7.39 2.79
N LYS A 131 -14.04 7.55 1.74
CA LYS A 131 -13.54 8.86 1.27
C LYS A 131 -14.69 9.83 0.98
N ASN A 132 -15.72 9.39 0.26
CA ASN A 132 -16.86 10.25 -0.09
C ASN A 132 -17.62 10.72 1.16
N LEU A 133 -17.85 9.83 2.12
CA LEU A 133 -18.48 10.20 3.41
C LEU A 133 -17.65 11.24 4.19
N LEU A 134 -16.32 11.10 4.15
CA LEU A 134 -15.41 12.03 4.80
C LEU A 134 -15.43 13.41 4.13
N LEU A 135 -15.48 13.44 2.79
CA LEU A 135 -15.62 14.67 2.01
C LEU A 135 -16.97 15.36 2.25
N GLU A 136 -18.07 14.60 2.31
CA GLU A 136 -19.39 15.14 2.62
C GLU A 136 -19.43 15.82 4.00
N LYS A 137 -18.77 15.23 5.01
CA LYS A 137 -18.65 15.86 6.32
C LYS A 137 -17.79 17.12 6.29
N LEU A 138 -16.66 17.08 5.59
CA LEU A 138 -15.77 18.24 5.43
C LEU A 138 -16.49 19.44 4.80
N HIS A 139 -17.39 19.18 3.85
CA HIS A 139 -18.14 20.23 3.14
C HIS A 139 -19.34 20.79 3.91
N ARG A 140 -19.76 20.11 4.98
CA ARG A 140 -20.85 20.53 5.89
C ARG A 140 -20.37 21.30 7.12
N THR A 141 -19.06 21.31 7.38
CA THR A 141 -18.43 22.05 8.49
C THR A 141 -17.94 23.40 8.01
#